data_AF-A0AAV4RZI1-F1
#
_entry.id   AF-A0AAV4RZI1-F1
#
_cell.length_a   1.000
_cell.length_b   1.000
_cell.length_c   1.000
_cell.angle_alpha   90.00
_cell.angle_beta   90.00
_cell.angle_gamma   90.00
#
_symmetry.space_group_name_H-M   'P 1'
#
loop_
_entity.id
_entity.type
_entity.pdbx_description
1 polymer ?
#
loop_
_entity_poly.entity_id
_entity_poly.type
_entity_poly.pdbx_seq_one_letter_code
_entity_poly.pdbx_strand_id
1 'polypeptide(L)' 'MRYQYDWYQTESHVVINILIKKVKPENARIDIEDSTKLSCIAKLADDTAFSFILNLAHEVGKQHSLEDFAIQN' A
#
# COMPACT_ATOMS: atom_id res chain seq x y z
N MET A 1 -7.59 -4.65 -15.34
CA MET A 1 -7.36 -4.71 -13.88
C MET A 1 -7.08 -3.31 -13.37
N ARG A 2 -7.75 -2.85 -12.29
CA ARG A 2 -7.67 -1.46 -11.79
C ARG A 2 -6.42 -1.17 -10.93
N TYR A 3 -5.68 -2.21 -10.55
CA TYR A 3 -4.44 -2.15 -9.79
C TYR A 3 -3.70 -3.49 -9.93
N GLN A 4 -2.41 -3.50 -9.62
CA GLN A 4 -1.58 -4.70 -9.48
C GLN A 4 -0.87 -4.63 -8.13
N TYR A 5 -0.68 -5.77 -7.47
CA TYR A 5 0.14 -5.81 -6.26
C TYR A 5 0.94 -7.10 -6.22
N ASP A 6 2.09 -7.03 -5.57
CA ASP A 6 2.91 -8.17 -5.20
C ASP A 6 3.53 -7.92 -3.83
N TRP A 7 4.19 -8.94 -3.30
CA TRP A 7 4.88 -8.84 -2.03
C TRP A 7 6.07 -9.79 -1.99
N TYR A 8 7.02 -9.46 -1.14
CA TYR A 8 8.12 -10.34 -0.77
C TYR A 8 8.50 -10.09 0.69
N GLN A 9 9.29 -10.99 1.26
CA GLN A 9 9.75 -10.87 2.64
C GLN A 9 11.27 -10.92 2.70
N THR A 10 11.82 -10.13 3.62
CA THR A 10 13.21 -10.19 4.05
C THR A 10 13.28 -10.93 5.39
N GLU A 11 14.44 -10.91 6.06
CA GLU A 11 14.57 -11.50 7.40
C GLU A 11 13.65 -10.85 8.45
N SER A 12 13.40 -9.54 8.34
CA SER A 12 12.70 -8.76 9.38
C SER A 12 11.49 -7.98 8.89
N HIS A 13 11.27 -7.88 7.58
CA HIS A 13 10.21 -7.05 7.00
C HIS A 13 9.46 -7.78 5.90
N VAL A 14 8.16 -7.49 5.80
CA VAL A 14 7.34 -7.79 4.63
C VAL A 14 7.22 -6.51 3.81
N VAL A 15 7.54 -6.59 2.52
CA VAL A 15 7.41 -5.48 1.57
C VAL A 15 6.22 -5.76 0.67
N ILE A 16 5.31 -4.79 0.57
CA ILE A 16 4.09 -4.88 -0.25
C ILE A 16 4.16 -3.78 -1.30
N ASN A 17 4.20 -4.15 -2.58
CA ASN A 17 4.17 -3.21 -3.69
C ASN A 17 2.73 -3.10 -4.21
N ILE A 18 2.18 -1.89 -4.23
CA ILE A 18 0.83 -1.63 -4.74
C ILE A 18 0.95 -0.63 -5.90
N LEU A 19 0.68 -1.09 -7.12
CA LEU A 19 0.74 -0.28 -8.33
C LEU A 19 -0.65 0.28 -8.65
N ILE A 20 -0.78 1.59 -8.46
CA ILE A 20 -2.01 2.34 -8.74
C ILE A 20 -1.70 3.40 -9.79
N LYS A 21 -2.45 3.40 -10.90
CA LYS A 21 -2.22 4.37 -11.99
C LYS A 21 -2.83 5.72 -11.64
N LYS A 22 -2.15 6.80 -12.05
CA LYS A 22 -2.65 8.18 -11.99
C LYS A 22 -3.03 8.66 -10.58
N VAL A 23 -2.27 8.21 -9.58
CA VAL A 23 -2.35 8.70 -8.19
C VAL A 23 -1.10 9.51 -7.89
N LYS A 24 -1.29 10.67 -7.26
CA LYS A 24 -0.17 11.42 -6.70
C LYS A 24 0.14 10.89 -5.29
N PRO A 25 1.41 10.86 -4.85
CA PRO A 25 1.76 10.36 -3.51
C PRO A 25 0.97 11.03 -2.39
N GLU A 26 0.76 12.35 -2.46
CA GLU A 26 0.00 13.10 -1.45
C GLU A 26 -1.49 12.72 -1.36
N ASN A 27 -2.02 12.02 -2.37
CA ASN A 27 -3.40 11.56 -2.43
C ASN A 27 -3.55 10.11 -1.95
N ALA A 28 -2.47 9.45 -1.56
CA ALA A 28 -2.48 8.08 -1.03
C ALA A 28 -2.22 8.09 0.48
N ARG A 29 -2.89 7.18 1.17
CA ARG A 29 -2.73 6.94 2.60
C ARG A 29 -2.65 5.45 2.84
N ILE A 30 -1.71 5.05 3.69
CA ILE A 30 -1.62 3.67 4.19
C ILE A 30 -1.79 3.70 5.71
N ASP A 31 -2.61 2.81 6.23
CA ASP A 31 -2.76 2.58 7.65
C ASP A 31 -2.59 1.09 7.96
N ILE A 32 -2.08 0.79 9.15
CA ILE A 32 -2.06 -0.56 9.71
C ILE A 32 -2.99 -0.59 10.92
N GLU A 33 -4.12 -1.27 10.76
CA GLU A 33 -5.15 -1.48 11.78
C GLU A 33 -4.84 -2.77 12.56
N ASP A 34 -4.89 -2.68 13.89
CA ASP A 34 -4.77 -3.82 14.82
C ASP A 34 -3.58 -4.76 14.56
N SER A 35 -2.47 -4.20 14.06
CA SER A 35 -1.23 -4.91 13.70
C SER A 35 -1.37 -6.03 12.65
N THR A 36 -2.57 -6.29 12.13
CA THR A 36 -2.86 -7.48 11.30
C THR A 36 -3.59 -7.13 10.01
N LYS A 37 -3.90 -5.86 9.78
CA LYS A 37 -4.62 -5.41 8.60
C LYS A 37 -3.98 -4.16 8.03
N LEU A 38 -3.56 -4.23 6.77
CA LEU A 38 -3.10 -3.07 6.00
C LEU A 38 -4.27 -2.53 5.18
N SER A 39 -4.50 -1.22 5.25
CA SER A 39 -5.41 -0.50 4.36
C SER A 39 -4.65 0.55 3.55
N CYS A 40 -4.94 0.63 2.27
CA CYS A 40 -4.45 1.65 1.35
C CYS A 40 -5.65 2.33 0.71
N ILE A 41 -5.76 3.64 0.94
CA ILE A 41 -6.82 4.48 0.36
C ILE A 41 -6.13 5.53 -0.50
N ALA A 42 -6.61 5.71 -1.74
CA ALA A 42 -6.10 6.76 -2.60
C ALA A 42 -7.21 7.51 -3.33
N LYS A 43 -7.05 8.83 -3.47
CA LYS A 43 -7.93 9.65 -4.31
C LYS A 43 -7.42 9.64 -5.75
N LEU A 44 -8.22 9.12 -6.67
CA LEU A 44 -7.91 9.05 -8.10
C LEU A 44 -8.17 10.40 -8.80
N ALA A 45 -7.61 10.55 -9.99
CA ALA A 45 -7.74 11.78 -10.79
C ALA A 45 -9.18 12.09 -11.26
N ASP A 46 -10.08 11.11 -11.26
CA ASP A 46 -11.51 11.27 -11.58
C ASP A 46 -12.36 11.55 -10.32
N ASP A 47 -11.72 11.97 -9.23
CA ASP A 47 -12.29 12.17 -7.90
C ASP A 47 -12.91 10.91 -7.26
N THR A 48 -12.78 9.74 -7.86
CA THR A 48 -13.18 8.49 -7.21
C THR A 48 -12.14 7.99 -6.21
N ALA A 49 -12.58 7.20 -5.24
CA ALA A 49 -11.71 6.60 -4.24
C ALA A 49 -11.28 5.18 -4.66
N PHE A 50 -9.98 4.93 -4.57
CA PHE A 50 -9.40 3.61 -4.55
C PHE A 50 -9.29 3.12 -3.10
N SER A 51 -9.62 1.85 -2.87
CA SER A 51 -9.44 1.19 -1.58
C SER A 51 -8.88 -0.21 -1.82
N PHE A 52 -7.81 -0.52 -1.07
CA PHE A 52 -7.18 -1.83 -1.02
C PHE A 52 -7.02 -2.22 0.45
N ILE A 53 -7.40 -3.46 0.77
CA ILE A 53 -7.29 -4.02 2.10
C ILE A 53 -6.57 -5.36 1.98
N LEU A 54 -5.56 -5.55 2.82
CA LEU A 54 -4.82 -6.79 2.93
C LEU A 54 -4.79 -7.25 4.39
N ASN A 55 -5.30 -8.45 4.64
CA ASN A 55 -5.14 -9.12 5.93
C ASN A 55 -3.75 -9.75 5.97
N LEU A 56 -2.96 -9.41 6.97
CA LEU A 56 -1.61 -9.91 7.19
C LEU A 56 -1.69 -11.28 7.88
N ALA A 57 -0.77 -12.17 7.52
CA ALA A 57 -0.71 -13.51 8.11
C ALA A 57 -0.25 -13.50 9.58
N HIS A 58 0.48 -12.45 9.99
CA HIS A 58 1.05 -12.29 11.32
C HIS A 58 0.97 -10.82 11.76
N GLU A 59 1.05 -10.59 13.06
CA GLU A 59 1.15 -9.25 13.63
C GLU A 59 2.45 -8.56 13.17
N VAL A 60 2.35 -7.29 12.77
CA VAL A 60 3.49 -6.44 12.44
C VAL A 60 3.64 -5.32 13.48
N GLY A 61 4.89 -4.93 13.75
CA GLY A 61 5.17 -3.76 14.58
C GLY A 61 4.62 -2.48 13.95
N LYS A 62 4.35 -1.44 14.75
CA LYS A 62 3.80 -0.16 14.27
C LYS A 62 4.72 0.61 13.32
N GLN A 63 5.94 0.13 13.09
CA GLN A 63 6.90 0.77 12.22
C GLN A 63 6.59 0.42 10.76
N HIS A 64 6.05 1.39 10.03
CA HIS A 64 5.87 1.35 8.59
C HIS A 64 6.41 2.66 8.01
N SER A 65 7.06 2.57 6.85
CA SER A 65 7.46 3.72 6.04
C SER A 65 6.67 3.70 4.74
N LEU A 66 6.17 4.88 4.34
CA LEU A 66 5.77 5.12 2.95
C LEU A 66 7.03 5.47 2.19
N GLU A 67 7.47 4.58 1.31
CA GLU A 67 8.60 4.83 0.42
C GLU A 67 8.09 4.88 -1.02
N ASP A 68 8.21 6.07 -1.64
CA ASP A 68 7.89 6.29 -3.04
C ASP A 68 8.94 5.59 -3.92
N PHE A 69 8.70 4.36 -4.32
CA PHE A 69 9.45 3.73 -5.41
C PHE A 69 8.88 4.18 -6.76
N ALA A 70 9.05 5.47 -7.06
CA ALA A 70 8.76 6.02 -8.38
C ALA A 70 9.95 5.83 -9.31
N ILE A 71 10.12 4.67 -9.96
CA ILE A 71 10.68 4.60 -11.32
C ILE A 71 10.05 3.42 -12.08
N GLN A 72 9.09 3.70 -12.94
CA GLN A 72 8.94 2.94 -14.18
C GLN A 72 8.81 3.94 -15.33
N ASN A 73 9.92 4.03 -16.08
CA ASN A 73 10.06 4.79 -17.33
C ASN A 73 9.02 4.39 -18.38
#